data_AF-A0A431WK56-F1
#
_entry.id   AF-A0A431WK56-F1
#
_cell.length_a   1.000
_cell.length_b   1.000
_cell.length_c   1.000
_cell.angle_alpha   90.00
_cell.angle_beta   90.00
_cell.angle_gamma   90.00
#
_symmetry.space_group_name_H-M   'P 1'
#
loop_
_entity.id
_entity.type
_entity.pdbx_description
1 polymer ?
#
loop_
_entity_poly.entity_id
_entity_poly.type
_entity_poly.pdbx_seq_one_letter_code
_entity_poly.pdbx_strand_id
1 'polypeptide(L)' 'MDLYHSWLYQHVLNTGWFIWTIVVAVFLLNIIAPILIWYLMSEKKIPFIRRNTEDKNVKK' A
#
# COMPACT_ATOMS: atom_id res chain seq x y z
N MET A 1 13.38 23.55 -26.16
CA MET A 1 12.52 22.70 -25.32
C MET A 1 12.91 21.27 -25.59
N ASP A 2 13.81 20.71 -24.77
CA ASP A 2 14.39 19.38 -25.00
C ASP A 2 14.34 18.55 -23.71
N LEU A 3 13.12 18.26 -23.26
CA LEU A 3 12.88 17.50 -22.03
C LEU A 3 13.27 16.02 -22.21
N TYR A 4 13.21 15.51 -23.44
CA TYR A 4 13.57 14.14 -23.80
C TYR A 4 15.08 13.89 -23.79
N HIS A 5 15.91 14.95 -23.90
CA HIS A 5 17.36 14.87 -23.76
C HIS A 5 17.84 15.28 -22.36
N SER A 6 16.92 15.54 -21.43
CA SER A 6 17.29 15.79 -20.04
C SER A 6 17.91 14.52 -19.44
N TRP A 7 19.01 14.71 -18.71
CA TRP A 7 19.71 13.64 -18.00
C TRP A 7 18.75 12.80 -17.14
N LEU A 8 17.80 13.48 -16.49
CA LEU A 8 16.78 12.84 -15.67
C LEU A 8 15.86 11.91 -16.48
N TYR A 9 15.44 12.33 -17.66
CA TYR A 9 14.58 11.49 -18.50
C TYR A 9 15.34 10.25 -18.98
N GLN A 10 16.55 10.45 -19.51
CA GLN A 10 17.35 9.35 -20.06
C GLN A 10 17.76 8.33 -18.99
N HIS A 11 18.12 8.78 -17.78
CA HIS A 11 18.68 7.90 -16.75
C HIS A 11 17.64 7.38 -15.76
N VAL A 12 16.56 8.13 -15.50
CA VAL A 12 15.59 7.82 -14.44
C VAL A 12 14.22 7.45 -14.98
N LEU A 13 13.67 8.19 -15.95
CA LEU A 13 12.29 7.97 -16.42
C LEU A 13 12.20 6.96 -17.58
N ASN A 14 13.22 6.90 -18.44
CA ASN A 14 13.29 6.00 -19.61
C ASN A 14 13.92 4.63 -19.29
N THR A 15 14.33 4.41 -18.04
CA THR A 15 14.86 3.12 -17.62
C THR A 15 13.70 2.16 -17.31
N GLY A 16 13.76 0.94 -17.86
CA GLY A 16 12.66 -0.04 -17.74
C GLY A 16 12.29 -0.39 -16.30
N TRP A 17 13.24 -0.28 -15.35
CA TRP A 17 12.97 -0.47 -13.92
C TRP A 17 11.96 0.56 -13.37
N PHE A 18 11.99 1.81 -13.83
CA PHE A 18 11.05 2.85 -13.38
C PHE A 18 9.61 2.59 -13.87
N ILE A 19 9.43 2.12 -15.10
CA ILE A 19 8.11 1.70 -15.58
C ILE A 19 7.60 0.52 -14.71
N TRP A 20 8.47 -0.43 -14.37
CA TRP A 20 8.11 -1.56 -13.51
C TRP A 20 7.72 -1.15 -12.08
N THR A 21 8.35 -0.13 -11.50
CA THR A 21 7.94 0.36 -10.16
C THR A 21 6.54 0.98 -10.20
N ILE A 22 6.18 1.71 -11.27
CA ILE A 22 4.83 2.24 -11.47
C ILE A 22 3.82 1.09 -11.62
N VAL A 23 4.13 0.09 -12.44
CA VAL A 23 3.26 -1.08 -12.62
C VAL A 23 3.01 -1.78 -11.29
N VAL A 24 4.07 -2.08 -10.52
CA VAL A 24 3.96 -2.73 -9.21
C VAL A 24 3.17 -1.86 -8.23
N ALA A 25 3.39 -0.54 -8.21
CA ALA A 25 2.65 0.37 -7.35
C ALA A 25 1.15 0.39 -7.67
N VAL A 26 0.78 0.44 -8.94
CA VAL A 26 -0.63 0.38 -9.36
C VAL A 26 -1.26 -0.96 -8.99
N PHE A 27 -0.56 -2.08 -9.21
CA PHE A 27 -1.03 -3.41 -8.80
C PHE A 27 -1.24 -3.50 -7.28
N LEU A 28 -0.28 -3.03 -6.49
CA LEU A 28 -0.39 -3.01 -5.03
C LEU A 28 -1.56 -2.15 -4.57
N LEU A 29 -1.73 -0.95 -5.12
CA LEU A 29 -2.87 -0.09 -4.80
C LEU A 29 -4.19 -0.76 -5.17
N ASN A 30 -4.25 -1.49 -6.28
CA ASN A 30 -5.47 -2.19 -6.70
C ASN A 30 -5.85 -3.32 -5.73
N ILE A 31 -4.87 -4.00 -5.14
CA ILE A 31 -5.10 -5.04 -4.13
C ILE A 31 -5.41 -4.41 -2.76
N ILE A 32 -4.68 -3.36 -2.37
CA ILE A 32 -4.80 -2.72 -1.05
C ILE A 32 -6.08 -1.88 -0.96
N ALA A 33 -6.50 -1.21 -2.03
CA ALA A 33 -7.69 -0.35 -2.04
C ALA A 33 -8.96 -1.06 -1.54
N PRO A 34 -9.38 -2.24 -2.06
CA PRO A 34 -10.56 -2.92 -1.55
C PRO A 34 -10.39 -3.40 -0.10
N ILE A 35 -9.18 -3.82 0.31
CA ILE A 35 -8.88 -4.20 1.69
C ILE A 35 -9.00 -3.00 2.63
N LEU A 36 -8.48 -1.85 2.22
CA LEU A 36 -8.50 -0.60 2.97
C LEU A 36 -9.94 -0.08 3.09
N ILE A 37 -10.71 -0.10 2.01
CA ILE A 37 -12.13 0.27 2.02
C ILE A 37 -12.91 -0.67 2.94
N TRP A 38 -12.68 -1.98 2.87
CA TRP A 38 -13.31 -2.95 3.76
C TRP A 38 -12.94 -2.70 5.22
N TYR A 39 -11.67 -2.39 5.51
CA TYR A 39 -11.22 -2.05 6.85
C TYR A 39 -11.87 -0.77 7.40
N LEU A 40 -11.93 0.30 6.60
CA LEU A 40 -12.56 1.56 6.98
C LEU A 40 -14.07 1.41 7.18
N MET A 41 -14.74 0.65 6.30
CA MET A 41 -16.19 0.47 6.34
C MET A 41 -16.63 -0.55 7.39
N SER A 42 -15.74 -1.43 7.83
CA SER A 42 -16.02 -2.38 8.89
C SER A 42 -16.00 -1.68 10.26
N GLU A 43 -17.17 -1.19 10.69
CA GLU A 43 -17.40 -0.68 12.06
C GLU A 43 -17.24 -1.78 13.13
N LYS A 44 -17.12 -3.05 12.72
CA LYS A 44 -16.88 -4.16 13.65
C LYS A 44 -15.45 -4.11 14.14
N LYS A 45 -15.31 -3.84 15.46
CA LYS A 45 -14.10 -4.10 16.25
C LYS A 45 -13.51 -5.44 15.79
N ILE A 46 -12.32 -5.37 15.20
CA ILE A 46 -11.59 -6.53 14.68
C ILE A 46 -11.63 -7.63 15.75
N PRO A 47 -12.27 -8.79 15.50
CA PRO A 47 -12.46 -9.81 16.54
C PRO A 47 -11.12 -10.36 17.06
N PHE A 48 -10.04 -10.19 16.29
CA PHE A 48 -8.69 -10.56 16.69
C PHE A 48 -8.10 -9.64 17.77
N ILE A 49 -8.45 -8.35 17.79
CA ILE A 49 -7.99 -7.42 18.83
C ILE A 49 -8.70 -7.69 20.16
N ARG A 50 -9.94 -8.19 20.13
CA ARG A 50 -10.73 -8.40 21.35
C ARG A 50 -10.16 -9.50 22.27
N ARG A 51 -9.56 -10.55 21.71
CA ARG A 51 -8.98 -11.65 22.51
C ARG A 51 -7.77 -11.22 23.34
N ASN A 52 -6.98 -10.27 22.84
CA ASN A 52 -5.77 -9.81 23.54
C ASN A 52 -6.09 -8.90 24.74
N THR A 53 -7.33 -8.38 24.82
CA THR A 53 -7.80 -7.58 25.95
C THR A 53 -8.43 -8.44 27.04
N GLU A 54 -9.10 -9.54 26.68
CA GLU A 54 -9.69 -10.48 27.66
C GLU A 54 -8.62 -11.32 28.38
N ASP A 55 -7.58 -11.79 27.69
CA ASP A 55 -6.47 -12.55 28.34
C ASP A 55 -5.72 -11.71 29.39
N LYS A 56 -5.59 -10.39 29.15
CA LYS A 56 -4.96 -9.46 30.10
C LYS A 56 -5.83 -9.09 31.29
N ASN A 57 -7.16 -9.29 31.21
CA ASN A 57 -8.08 -9.01 32.33
C ASN A 57 -8.25 -10.23 33.25
N VAL A 58 -8.08 -11.46 32.73
CA VAL A 58 -8.19 -12.70 33.51
C VAL A 58 -6.92 -12.97 34.36
N LYS A 59 -5.79 -12.35 34.02
CA LYS A 59 -4.51 -12.50 34.75
C LYS A 59 -4.24 -11.43 35.82
N LYS A 60 -5.20 -10.56 36.15
CA LYS A 60 -5.07 -9.52 37.19
C LYS A 60 -6.00 -9.82 38.36
#